data_AF-A0A3S1H3F0-F1
#
_entry.id   AF-A0A3S1H3F0-F1
#
_cell.length_a   1.000
_cell.length_b   1.000
_cell.length_c   1.000
_cell.angle_alpha   90.00
_cell.angle_beta   90.00
_cell.angle_gamma   90.00
#
_symmetry.space_group_name_H-M   'P 1'
#
loop_
_entity.id
_entity.type
_entity.pdbx_description
1 polymer ?
#
loop_
_entity_poly.entity_id
_entity_poly.type
_entity_poly.pdbx_seq_one_letter_code
_entity_poly.pdbx_strand_id
1 'polypeptide(L)'
;MFAKLARTGLLIAAIGVAGCNDSSMKDFAPHANKPLPDKILASMNAKGMTRTSPVMARIFKEEGKLEIWKAKTNGRYDLVASYDICKWSGKLGPKFTEGDRQAPEGFYTVRPAQMNPRSSYH
;
A
#
# COMPACT_ATOMS: atom_id res chain seq x y z
N MET A 1 16.13 50.37 -5.67
CA MET A 1 14.88 49.65 -6.05
C MET A 1 15.09 48.15 -6.25
N PHE A 2 16.18 47.70 -6.88
CA PHE A 2 16.49 46.27 -7.10
C PHE A 2 16.54 45.39 -5.83
N ALA A 3 17.09 45.89 -4.73
CA ALA A 3 17.15 45.14 -3.46
C ALA A 3 15.77 44.87 -2.81
N LYS A 4 14.77 45.72 -3.10
CA LYS A 4 13.40 45.50 -2.62
C LYS A 4 12.72 44.39 -3.44
N LEU A 5 12.86 44.40 -4.77
CA LEU A 5 12.33 43.33 -5.63
C LEU A 5 12.95 41.97 -5.34
N ALA A 6 14.26 41.90 -5.06
CA ALA A 6 14.94 40.65 -4.72
C ALA A 6 14.43 40.05 -3.40
N ARG A 7 14.11 40.89 -2.40
CA ARG A 7 13.51 40.44 -1.13
C ARG A 7 12.07 39.97 -1.30
N THR A 8 11.28 40.64 -2.13
CA THR A 8 9.90 40.21 -2.43
C THR A 8 9.87 38.89 -3.21
N GLY A 9 10.80 38.69 -4.15
CA GLY A 9 10.94 37.43 -4.89
C GLY A 9 11.31 36.24 -4.00
N LEU A 10 12.18 36.44 -3.00
CA LEU A 10 12.56 35.40 -2.04
C LEU A 10 11.40 34.99 -1.12
N LEU A 11 10.55 35.93 -0.72
CA LEU A 11 9.36 35.68 0.09
C LEU A 11 8.28 34.88 -0.67
N ILE A 12 8.09 35.15 -1.96
CA ILE A 12 7.13 34.39 -2.79
C ILE A 12 7.62 32.95 -3.02
N ALA A 13 8.93 32.75 -3.24
CA ALA A 13 9.51 31.42 -3.39
C ALA A 13 9.39 30.57 -2.11
N ALA A 14 9.54 31.17 -0.92
CA ALA A 14 9.41 30.48 0.36
C ALA A 14 7.97 29.99 0.64
N ILE A 15 6.95 30.74 0.20
CA ILE A 15 5.53 30.34 0.35
C ILE A 15 5.17 29.18 -0.59
N GLY A 16 5.76 29.14 -1.79
CA GLY A 16 5.54 28.05 -2.75
C GLY A 16 6.01 26.67 -2.26
N VAL A 17 7.06 26.61 -1.43
CA VAL A 17 7.63 25.34 -0.93
C VAL A 17 6.84 24.79 0.28
N ALA A 18 6.11 25.63 1.01
CA ALA A 18 5.29 25.20 2.14
C ALA A 18 3.92 24.60 1.75
N GLY A 19 3.57 24.64 0.46
CA GLY A 19 2.28 24.16 -0.06
C GLY A 19 2.16 22.64 -0.23
N CYS A 20 3.25 21.88 -0.15
CA CYS A 20 3.22 20.42 -0.21
C CYS A 20 2.86 19.82 1.16
N ASN A 21 1.66 20.10 1.65
CA ASN A 21 1.11 19.38 2.79
C ASN A 21 0.23 18.22 2.30
N ASP A 22 0.58 17.01 2.73
CA ASP A 22 -0.15 15.74 2.53
C ASP A 22 -1.63 15.79 2.99
N SER A 23 -1.98 16.85 3.74
CA SER A 23 -3.31 17.10 4.28
C SER A 23 -4.39 17.23 3.19
N SER A 24 -4.08 17.83 2.04
CA SER A 24 -5.06 18.06 0.97
C SER A 24 -5.43 16.80 0.17
N MET A 25 -4.69 15.69 0.31
CA MET A 25 -5.01 14.43 -0.38
C MET A 25 -5.82 13.44 0.47
N LYS A 26 -5.98 13.70 1.78
CA LYS A 26 -6.70 12.79 2.69
C LYS A 26 -8.21 12.76 2.44
N ASP A 27 -8.78 13.82 1.88
CA ASP A 27 -10.23 13.98 1.71
C ASP A 27 -10.80 13.29 0.44
N PHE A 28 -9.98 12.91 -0.54
CA PHE A 28 -10.47 12.33 -1.80
C PHE A 28 -10.81 10.83 -1.72
N ALA A 29 -10.34 10.15 -0.66
CA ALA A 29 -10.64 8.77 -0.33
C ALA A 29 -10.24 8.47 1.13
N PRO A 30 -11.13 8.63 2.12
CA PRO A 30 -10.80 8.52 3.53
C PRO A 30 -10.27 7.13 3.92
N HIS A 31 -10.61 6.09 3.16
CA HIS A 31 -10.15 4.72 3.38
C HIS A 31 -8.83 4.37 2.66
N ALA A 32 -8.40 5.16 1.66
CA ALA A 32 -7.18 4.88 0.89
C ALA A 32 -5.90 5.20 1.66
N ASN A 33 -5.94 6.24 2.51
CA ASN A 33 -4.76 6.87 3.07
C ASN A 33 -4.56 6.58 4.56
N LYS A 34 -5.09 5.46 5.06
CA LYS A 34 -4.88 5.07 6.46
C LYS A 34 -3.40 4.77 6.70
N PRO A 35 -2.76 5.40 7.69
CA PRO A 35 -1.35 5.14 7.98
C PRO A 35 -1.15 3.70 8.46
N LEU A 36 0.06 3.17 8.20
CA LEU A 36 0.45 1.86 8.74
C LEU A 36 0.58 1.93 10.27
N PRO A 37 0.21 0.88 11.01
CA PRO A 37 0.40 0.84 12.46
C PRO A 37 1.88 0.96 12.85
N ASP A 38 2.18 1.66 13.95
CA ASP A 38 3.56 1.92 14.40
C ASP A 38 4.35 0.63 14.65
N LYS A 39 3.69 -0.42 15.17
CA LYS A 39 4.29 -1.75 15.36
C LYS A 39 4.84 -2.33 14.05
N ILE A 40 4.10 -2.17 12.95
CA ILE A 40 4.50 -2.65 11.64
C ILE A 40 5.66 -1.81 11.10
N LEU A 41 5.59 -0.48 11.26
CA LEU A 41 6.68 0.42 10.86
C LEU A 41 7.98 0.11 11.62
N ALA A 42 7.91 -0.12 12.93
CA ALA A 42 9.06 -0.50 13.74
C ALA A 42 9.66 -1.84 13.28
N SER A 43 8.82 -2.86 13.03
CA SER A 43 9.27 -4.16 12.51
C SER A 43 9.92 -4.03 11.13
N MET A 44 9.34 -3.23 10.23
CA MET A 44 9.90 -2.96 8.90
C MET A 44 11.27 -2.29 9.01
N ASN A 45 11.40 -1.27 9.86
CA ASN A 45 12.66 -0.56 10.07
C ASN A 45 13.74 -1.49 10.62
N ALA A 46 13.42 -2.29 11.64
CA ALA A 46 14.35 -3.27 12.21
C ALA A 46 14.82 -4.31 11.19
N LYS A 47 13.97 -4.65 10.22
CA LYS A 47 14.28 -5.59 9.13
C LYS A 47 14.91 -4.92 7.90
N GLY A 48 15.13 -3.61 7.91
CA GLY A 48 15.67 -2.87 6.75
C GLY A 48 14.72 -2.86 5.55
N MET A 49 13.42 -2.69 5.79
CA MET A 49 12.38 -2.59 4.76
C MET A 49 11.88 -1.15 4.68
N THR A 50 12.09 -0.49 3.54
CA THR A 50 11.56 0.87 3.34
C THR A 50 10.05 0.83 3.09
N ARG A 51 9.31 1.91 3.36
CA ARG A 51 7.85 1.93 3.10
C ARG A 51 7.51 1.64 1.63
N THR A 52 8.34 2.07 0.71
CA THR A 52 8.14 1.96 -0.74
C THR A 52 8.72 0.68 -1.36
N SER A 53 9.41 -0.18 -0.58
CA SER A 53 9.91 -1.45 -1.13
C SER A 53 8.79 -2.29 -1.75
N PRO A 54 9.09 -3.10 -2.79
CA PRO A 54 8.16 -4.07 -3.36
C PRO A 54 7.51 -4.97 -2.29
N VAL A 55 6.23 -5.28 -2.49
CA VAL A 55 5.41 -6.12 -1.62
C VAL A 55 4.93 -7.33 -2.39
N MET A 56 4.94 -8.49 -1.74
CA MET A 56 4.37 -9.73 -2.24
C MET A 56 3.37 -10.26 -1.21
N ALA A 57 2.14 -10.50 -1.64
CA ALA A 57 1.15 -11.23 -0.85
C ALA A 57 1.20 -12.71 -1.24
N ARG A 58 1.29 -13.60 -0.25
CA ARG A 58 1.12 -15.04 -0.44
C ARG A 58 -0.17 -15.47 0.24
N ILE A 59 -1.02 -16.18 -0.49
CA ILE A 59 -2.31 -16.66 0.00
C ILE A 59 -2.31 -18.18 -0.06
N PHE A 60 -2.48 -18.78 1.11
CA PHE A 60 -2.54 -20.22 1.34
C PHE A 60 -3.99 -20.57 1.65
N LYS A 61 -4.70 -21.14 0.67
CA LYS A 61 -6.14 -21.41 0.81
C LYS A 61 -6.43 -22.57 1.75
N GLU A 62 -5.62 -23.63 1.67
CA GLU A 62 -5.78 -24.82 2.50
C GLU A 62 -5.51 -24.49 3.97
N GLU A 63 -4.41 -23.79 4.23
CA GLU A 63 -4.02 -23.35 5.57
C GLU A 63 -4.82 -22.13 6.07
N GLY A 64 -5.55 -21.46 5.18
CA GLY A 64 -6.29 -20.24 5.50
C GLY A 64 -5.39 -19.09 5.97
N LYS A 65 -4.23 -18.89 5.34
CA LYS A 65 -3.25 -17.86 5.72
C LYS A 65 -2.99 -16.85 4.61
N LEU A 66 -2.99 -15.57 4.96
CA LEU A 66 -2.47 -14.47 4.15
C LEU A 66 -1.16 -13.99 4.75
N GLU A 67 -0.08 -14.06 3.98
CA GLU A 67 1.22 -13.54 4.36
C GLU A 67 1.59 -12.31 3.52
N ILE A 68 2.10 -11.29 4.19
CA ILE A 68 2.62 -10.08 3.56
C ILE A 68 4.14 -10.06 3.69
N TRP A 69 4.80 -10.19 2.55
CA TRP A 69 6.24 -10.18 2.40
C TRP A 69 6.70 -8.87 1.79
N LYS A 70 7.87 -8.38 2.20
CA LYS A 70 8.43 -7.13 1.68
C LYS A 70 9.92 -7.24 1.43
N ALA A 71 10.38 -6.59 0.37
CA ALA A 71 11.79 -6.56 0.03
C ALA A 71 12.58 -5.71 1.03
N LYS A 72 13.64 -6.30 1.56
CA LYS A 72 14.68 -5.64 2.34
C LYS A 72 15.63 -4.88 1.41
N THR A 73 16.42 -3.96 1.97
CA THR A 73 17.46 -3.22 1.23
C THR A 73 18.53 -4.11 0.59
N ASN A 74 18.71 -5.34 1.06
CA ASN A 74 19.62 -6.33 0.49
C ASN A 74 19.01 -7.17 -0.65
N GLY A 75 17.82 -6.82 -1.14
CA GLY A 75 17.13 -7.49 -2.25
C GLY A 75 16.41 -8.79 -1.89
N ARG A 76 16.48 -9.25 -0.63
CA ARG A 76 15.74 -10.43 -0.16
C ARG A 76 14.40 -10.03 0.42
N TYR A 77 13.41 -10.91 0.30
CA TYR A 77 12.11 -10.72 0.95
C TYR A 77 12.12 -11.35 2.34
N ASP A 78 11.38 -10.73 3.26
CA ASP A 78 11.10 -11.27 4.59
C ASP A 78 9.65 -10.91 4.99
N LEU A 79 9.08 -11.69 5.90
CA LEU A 79 7.70 -11.59 6.35
C LEU A 79 7.51 -10.35 7.23
N VAL A 80 6.46 -9.57 6.93
CA VAL A 80 6.06 -8.39 7.72
C VAL A 80 4.87 -8.71 8.59
N ALA A 81 3.90 -9.44 8.07
CA ALA A 81 2.67 -9.79 8.77
C ALA A 81 2.07 -11.09 8.21
N SER A 82 1.35 -11.80 9.06
CA SER A 82 0.55 -12.96 8.69
C SER A 82 -0.84 -12.83 9.32
N TYR A 83 -1.87 -13.17 8.57
CA TYR A 83 -3.27 -13.03 8.96
C TYR A 83 -4.04 -14.32 8.66
N ASP A 84 -5.01 -14.64 9.51
CA ASP A 84 -5.96 -15.71 9.25
C ASP A 84 -7.02 -15.26 8.25
N ILE A 85 -7.30 -16.13 7.27
CA ILE A 85 -8.36 -15.94 6.28
C ILE A 85 -9.63 -16.55 6.85
N CYS A 86 -10.62 -15.70 7.15
CA CYS A 86 -11.90 -16.16 7.70
C CYS A 86 -12.74 -16.93 6.66
N LYS A 87 -12.69 -16.51 5.39
CA LYS A 87 -13.46 -17.12 4.31
C LYS A 87 -12.84 -16.81 2.94
N TRP A 88 -12.89 -17.78 2.04
CA TRP A 88 -12.62 -17.62 0.61
C TRP A 88 -13.66 -18.39 -0.20
N SER A 89 -13.85 -18.03 -1.47
CA SER A 89 -14.93 -18.58 -2.30
C SER A 89 -14.53 -19.88 -3.01
N GLY A 90 -15.43 -20.85 -3.05
CA GLY A 90 -15.25 -22.11 -3.78
C GLY A 90 -14.62 -23.23 -2.95
N LYS A 91 -13.85 -24.10 -3.61
CA LYS A 91 -13.07 -25.21 -3.01
C LYS A 91 -11.59 -25.13 -3.42
N LEU A 92 -10.72 -26.03 -2.98
CA LEU A 92 -9.32 -26.03 -3.47
C LEU A 92 -9.29 -26.29 -4.98
N GLY A 93 -8.44 -25.56 -5.69
CA GLY A 93 -8.27 -25.66 -7.14
C GLY A 93 -8.47 -24.34 -7.90
N PRO A 94 -8.09 -24.33 -9.19
CA PRO A 94 -8.09 -23.14 -10.03
C PRO A 94 -9.51 -22.68 -10.41
N LYS A 95 -9.60 -21.40 -10.80
CA LYS A 95 -10.79 -20.79 -11.41
C LYS A 95 -10.71 -20.91 -12.93
N PHE A 96 -11.78 -21.36 -13.59
CA PHE A 96 -11.80 -21.53 -15.05
C PHE A 96 -12.83 -20.67 -15.77
N THR A 97 -13.94 -20.33 -15.14
CA THR A 97 -15.05 -19.65 -15.82
C THR A 97 -15.61 -18.54 -14.95
N GLU A 98 -16.11 -17.48 -15.58
CA GLU A 98 -16.85 -16.44 -14.87
C GLU A 98 -18.11 -17.03 -14.20
N GLY A 99 -18.45 -16.54 -13.01
CA GLY A 99 -19.63 -17.02 -12.26
C GLY A 99 -19.46 -18.34 -11.51
N ASP A 100 -18.35 -19.07 -11.65
CA ASP A 100 -18.08 -20.35 -10.94
C ASP A 100 -17.91 -20.21 -9.41
N ARG A 101 -17.92 -18.97 -8.89
CA ARG A 101 -17.71 -18.63 -7.47
C ARG A 101 -16.41 -19.19 -6.88
N GLN A 102 -15.41 -19.46 -7.71
CA GLN A 102 -14.11 -19.99 -7.32
C GLN A 102 -13.08 -18.86 -7.21
N ALA A 103 -12.34 -18.80 -6.11
CA ALA A 103 -11.18 -17.91 -6.03
C ALA A 103 -10.05 -18.44 -6.94
N PRO A 104 -9.36 -17.59 -7.72
CA PRO A 104 -8.26 -18.04 -8.57
C PRO A 104 -7.04 -18.53 -7.77
N GLU A 105 -6.18 -19.31 -8.43
CA GLU A 105 -4.89 -19.79 -7.91
C GLU A 105 -3.81 -19.52 -8.95
N GLY A 106 -2.68 -18.96 -8.51
CA GLY A 106 -1.58 -18.59 -9.39
C GLY A 106 -0.93 -17.27 -8.99
N PHE A 107 -0.13 -16.72 -9.91
CA PHE A 107 0.58 -15.46 -9.71
C PHE A 107 -0.18 -14.31 -10.37
N TYR A 108 -0.49 -13.29 -9.57
CA TYR A 108 -1.20 -12.10 -10.01
C TYR A 108 -0.43 -10.84 -9.62
N THR A 109 -0.56 -9.80 -10.45
CA THR A 109 -0.03 -8.47 -10.14
C THR A 109 -1.21 -7.54 -9.93
N VAL A 110 -1.26 -6.89 -8.77
CA VAL A 110 -2.24 -5.84 -8.47
C VAL A 110 -1.64 -4.49 -8.83
N ARG A 111 -2.23 -3.81 -9.81
CA ARG A 111 -1.86 -2.45 -10.22
C ARG A 111 -2.75 -1.42 -9.52
N PRO A 112 -2.29 -0.17 -9.35
CA PRO A 112 -3.08 0.87 -8.71
C PRO A 112 -4.48 1.07 -9.31
N ALA A 113 -4.62 0.95 -10.63
CA ALA A 113 -5.91 1.07 -11.32
C ALA A 113 -6.94 -0.03 -10.96
N GLN A 114 -6.49 -1.14 -10.37
CA GLN A 114 -7.36 -2.24 -9.94
C GLN A 114 -7.83 -2.07 -8.48
N MET A 115 -7.34 -1.05 -7.77
CA MET A 115 -7.76 -0.76 -6.40
C MET A 115 -8.96 0.19 -6.41
N ASN A 116 -10.00 -0.13 -5.64
CA ASN A 116 -11.17 0.73 -5.47
C ASN A 116 -11.31 1.19 -4.01
N PRO A 117 -10.72 2.33 -3.63
CA PRO A 117 -10.82 2.84 -2.26
C PRO A 117 -12.18 3.47 -1.92
N ARG A 118 -13.12 3.52 -2.87
CA ARG A 118 -14.49 4.05 -2.67
C ARG A 118 -15.53 2.95 -2.55
N SER A 119 -15.11 1.70 -2.32
CA SER A 119 -16.04 0.60 -2.06
C SER A 119 -16.88 0.89 -0.82
N SER A 120 -18.19 0.66 -0.90
CA SER A 120 -19.11 0.70 0.24
C SER A 120 -19.28 -0.66 0.93
N TYR A 121 -18.68 -1.71 0.36
CA TYR A 121 -18.84 -3.11 0.79
C TYR A 121 -17.56 -3.73 1.38
N HIS A 122 -16.40 -3.10 1.17
CA HIS A 122 -15.08 -3.63 1.51
C HIS A 122 -14.21 -2.56 2.16
#